data_AF-A0AAD8WHC9-F1
#
_entry.id   AF-A0AAD8WHC9-F1
#
_cell.length_a   1.000
_cell.length_b   1.000
_cell.length_c   1.000
_cell.angle_alpha   90.00
_cell.angle_beta   90.00
_cell.angle_gamma   90.00
#
_symmetry.space_group_name_H-M   'P 1'
#
loop_
_entity.id
_entity.type
_entity.pdbx_description
1 polymer ?
#
loop_
_entity_poly.entity_id
_entity_poly.type
_entity_poly.pdbx_seq_one_letter_code
_entity_poly.pdbx_strand_id
1 'polypeptide(L)'
;MIQEISLLAKDAEDNQIQNYAAWAISFLRSRWLLKNQSLHDDDSSQRISIDSTSFSPESLVWNLSLWLRDLNFEKPGDVVPVNTIATVLKCLTKAPRLPVIDWGVIVRRCMKVEAHIPHTSSNHQDPKLLREECLYFSLAHTDHISPLLQFLDDLTDLPRFRRLEMNMQSVLLQYLSHLMKLFSDSRSKKLYDDLTVYFYSLSSSYLDYSSEQRSMLRMSFWKGICKCLVELISEESDSFSHVKKCIECLLTLLNLCNDGQPEFMDEWSAAIKCLMVAPKSWLDDMLQVHNTASLGEGEHVDAAKKIIIRARLCSTGCVSALELGNIKTTILSTPADGVWWNVLVEVATAVYSADNGIKKQWLLDALDTGCVTAHPSTALRFVGLLCGSCCIYMPLLIVNPTNVLSDFPVTLPSFLSSSIWDDLRNSVADKLWLLTIRIYTWAEQLTRGEGLSCYDHIHESEADNATFLANMLRSTCIAVEDHLAADKQLKLANLEAL
;
A
#
# COMPACT_ATOMS: atom_id res chain seq x y z
N MET A 1 2.32 -49.15 13.74
CA MET A 1 2.35 -48.09 12.72
C MET A 1 1.21 -48.17 11.69
N ILE A 2 1.16 -49.11 10.73
CA ILE A 2 0.03 -49.16 9.75
C ILE A 2 -1.33 -49.34 10.44
N GLN A 3 -1.39 -50.21 11.46
CA GLN A 3 -2.61 -50.41 12.26
C GLN A 3 -3.01 -49.17 13.06
N GLU A 4 -2.05 -48.39 13.56
CA GLU A 4 -2.33 -47.16 14.32
C GLU A 4 -2.82 -46.03 13.39
N ILE A 5 -2.21 -45.87 12.21
CA ILE A 5 -2.66 -44.91 11.19
C ILE A 5 -4.06 -45.26 10.70
N SER A 6 -4.35 -46.55 10.52
CA SER A 6 -5.69 -47.02 10.15
C SER A 6 -6.72 -46.81 11.26
N LEU A 7 -6.33 -46.90 12.53
CA LEU A 7 -7.20 -46.62 13.67
C LEU A 7 -7.51 -45.12 13.76
N LEU A 8 -6.48 -44.28 13.61
CA LEU A 8 -6.58 -42.83 13.65
C LEU A 8 -7.41 -42.28 12.48
N ALA A 9 -7.36 -42.92 11.31
CA ALA A 9 -8.23 -42.61 10.17
C ALA A 9 -9.69 -43.00 10.42
N LYS A 10 -9.92 -44.12 11.10
CA LYS A 10 -11.27 -44.66 11.34
C LYS A 10 -12.05 -43.84 12.35
N ASP A 11 -11.35 -43.23 13.30
CA ASP A 11 -11.94 -42.43 14.38
C ASP A 11 -11.96 -40.92 14.07
N ALA A 12 -11.46 -40.49 12.90
CA ALA A 12 -11.43 -39.09 12.49
C ALA A 12 -12.72 -38.65 11.80
N GLU A 13 -13.34 -37.58 12.30
CA GLU A 13 -14.51 -36.91 11.69
C GLU A 13 -14.13 -36.01 10.49
N ASP A 14 -12.86 -35.61 10.41
CA ASP A 14 -12.35 -34.75 9.34
C ASP A 14 -11.88 -35.58 8.12
N ASN A 15 -12.52 -35.34 6.97
CA ASN A 15 -12.19 -35.96 5.69
C ASN A 15 -10.72 -35.73 5.27
N GLN A 16 -10.08 -34.64 5.71
CA GLN A 16 -8.67 -34.41 5.40
C GLN A 16 -7.74 -35.41 6.10
N ILE A 17 -8.02 -35.76 7.36
CA ILE A 17 -7.22 -36.71 8.14
C ILE A 17 -7.36 -38.11 7.54
N GLN A 18 -8.56 -38.48 7.10
CA GLN A 18 -8.81 -39.74 6.39
C GLN A 18 -8.02 -39.82 5.07
N ASN A 19 -7.98 -38.73 4.30
CA ASN A 19 -7.22 -38.66 3.05
C ASN A 19 -5.71 -38.74 3.28
N TYR A 20 -5.18 -38.06 4.31
CA TYR A 20 -3.76 -38.13 4.67
C TYR A 20 -3.37 -39.53 5.17
N ALA A 21 -4.23 -40.18 5.95
CA ALA A 21 -3.99 -41.54 6.41
C ALA A 21 -4.07 -42.56 5.27
N ALA A 22 -5.03 -42.41 4.35
CA ALA A 22 -5.12 -43.23 3.13
C ALA A 22 -3.87 -43.08 2.25
N TRP A 23 -3.37 -41.84 2.10
CA TRP A 23 -2.13 -41.57 1.39
C TRP A 23 -0.92 -42.21 2.08
N ALA A 24 -0.79 -42.08 3.41
CA ALA A 24 0.29 -42.69 4.19
C ALA A 24 0.28 -44.22 4.12
N ILE A 25 -0.90 -44.85 4.14
CA ILE A 25 -1.05 -46.31 4.02
C ILE A 25 -0.71 -46.78 2.60
N SER A 26 -1.19 -46.08 1.56
CA SER A 26 -0.88 -46.40 0.16
C SER A 26 0.62 -46.27 -0.11
N PHE A 27 1.26 -45.26 0.47
CA PHE A 27 2.71 -45.05 0.45
C PHE A 27 3.50 -46.16 1.17
N LEU A 28 3.06 -46.60 2.36
CA LEU A 28 3.70 -47.72 3.07
C LEU A 28 3.54 -49.04 2.31
N ARG A 29 2.39 -49.23 1.65
CA ARG A 29 2.10 -50.41 0.83
C ARG A 29 2.97 -50.46 -0.42
N SER A 30 3.18 -49.33 -1.11
CA SER A 30 4.08 -49.28 -2.28
C SER A 30 5.53 -49.54 -1.87
N ARG A 31 5.98 -49.01 -0.72
CA ARG A 31 7.31 -49.28 -0.14
C ARG A 31 7.50 -50.76 0.23
N TRP A 32 6.46 -51.40 0.77
CA TRP A 32 6.50 -52.83 1.09
C TRP A 32 6.56 -53.71 -0.17
N LEU A 33 5.81 -53.33 -1.21
CA LEU A 33 5.87 -53.98 -2.53
C LEU A 33 7.24 -53.84 -3.20
N LEU A 34 7.86 -52.66 -3.14
CA LEU A 34 9.20 -52.42 -3.72
C LEU A 34 10.28 -53.25 -3.01
N LYS A 35 10.22 -53.34 -1.68
CA LYS A 35 11.19 -54.09 -0.86
C LYS A 35 11.06 -55.61 -1.05
N ASN A 36 9.89 -56.10 -1.46
CA ASN A 36 9.67 -57.50 -1.77
C ASN A 36 10.01 -57.85 -3.23
N GLN A 37 10.08 -56.86 -4.14
CA GLN A 37 10.58 -57.06 -5.50
C GLN A 37 12.12 -57.12 -5.57
N SER A 38 12.83 -56.44 -4.65
CA SER A 38 14.30 -56.46 -4.60
C SER A 38 14.91 -57.72 -3.93
N LEU A 39 14.09 -58.71 -3.56
CA LEU A 39 14.57 -60.00 -3.01
C LEU A 39 14.80 -61.06 -4.11
N HIS A 40 14.66 -60.70 -5.39
CA HIS A 40 14.82 -61.64 -6.51
C HIS A 40 15.97 -61.34 -7.48
N ASP A 41 16.78 -60.31 -7.28
CA ASP A 41 17.99 -60.06 -8.06
C ASP A 41 19.20 -59.86 -7.13
N ASP A 42 19.81 -60.98 -6.72
CA ASP A 42 21.22 -61.01 -6.34
C ASP A 42 22.04 -61.11 -7.63
N ASP A 43 22.67 -60.02 -8.09
CA ASP A 43 24.09 -60.06 -8.46
C ASP A 43 24.71 -58.68 -8.77
N SER A 44 26.01 -58.61 -8.52
CA SER A 44 26.98 -57.57 -8.90
C SER A 44 27.03 -56.27 -8.07
N SER A 45 27.82 -56.38 -7.01
CA SER A 45 28.50 -55.28 -6.35
C SER A 45 29.39 -54.46 -7.29
N GLN A 46 29.06 -53.18 -7.48
CA GLN A 46 30.06 -52.14 -7.70
C GLN A 46 29.83 -51.01 -6.70
N ARG A 47 30.71 -50.98 -5.68
CA ARG A 47 30.84 -49.84 -4.75
C ARG A 47 31.36 -48.65 -5.53
N ILE A 48 30.47 -47.72 -5.88
CA ILE A 48 30.86 -46.36 -6.23
C ILE A 48 31.10 -45.61 -4.91
N SER A 49 32.24 -44.92 -4.85
CA SER A 49 32.69 -44.14 -3.69
C SER A 49 31.63 -43.13 -3.27
N ILE A 50 31.29 -43.16 -1.99
CA ILE A 50 30.36 -42.25 -1.34
C ILE A 50 31.03 -40.87 -1.26
N ASP A 51 30.69 -39.98 -2.19
CA ASP A 51 30.83 -38.55 -1.96
C ASP A 51 29.82 -38.14 -0.87
N SER A 52 30.28 -37.30 0.06
CA SER A 52 29.52 -36.75 1.19
C SER A 52 28.38 -35.80 0.79
N THR A 53 27.96 -35.84 -0.47
CA THR A 53 26.87 -35.09 -1.11
C THR A 53 25.66 -35.96 -1.47
N SER A 54 25.72 -37.27 -1.20
CA SER A 54 24.70 -38.23 -1.61
C SER A 54 23.51 -38.26 -0.65
N PHE A 55 22.30 -38.08 -1.19
CA PHE A 55 21.06 -38.39 -0.47
C PHE A 55 20.98 -39.91 -0.29
N SER A 56 20.52 -40.36 0.88
CA SER A 56 20.15 -41.78 1.03
C SER A 56 19.12 -42.15 -0.05
N PRO A 57 19.25 -43.32 -0.71
CA PRO A 57 18.23 -43.80 -1.65
C PRO A 57 16.85 -43.99 -0.99
N GLU A 58 16.77 -43.97 0.34
CA GLU A 58 15.52 -43.97 1.11
C GLU A 58 14.94 -42.58 1.38
N SER A 59 15.62 -41.50 0.97
CA SER A 59 15.18 -40.13 1.19
C SER A 59 13.91 -39.83 0.38
N LEU A 60 12.88 -39.31 1.05
CA LEU A 60 11.66 -38.83 0.40
C LEU A 60 11.95 -37.77 -0.67
N VAL A 61 12.90 -36.87 -0.39
CA VAL A 61 13.30 -35.81 -1.34
C VAL A 61 13.90 -36.43 -2.59
N TRP A 62 14.75 -37.44 -2.45
CA TRP A 62 15.36 -38.16 -3.57
C TRP A 62 14.29 -38.83 -4.45
N ASN A 63 13.39 -39.60 -3.85
CA ASN A 63 12.34 -40.34 -4.56
C ASN A 63 11.36 -39.41 -5.30
N LEU A 64 10.94 -38.31 -4.67
CA LEU A 64 10.07 -37.31 -5.30
C LEU A 64 10.78 -36.59 -6.45
N SER A 65 12.08 -36.33 -6.31
CA SER A 65 12.88 -35.66 -7.34
C SER A 65 13.10 -36.55 -8.56
N LEU A 66 13.38 -37.84 -8.35
CA LEU A 66 13.47 -38.83 -9.43
C LEU A 66 12.13 -39.01 -10.13
N TRP A 67 11.03 -39.09 -9.37
CA TRP A 67 9.69 -39.16 -9.94
C TRP A 67 9.41 -37.97 -10.87
N LEU A 68 9.68 -36.74 -10.44
CA LEU A 68 9.53 -35.54 -11.29
C LEU A 68 10.42 -35.57 -12.55
N ARG A 69 11.64 -36.10 -12.45
CA ARG A 69 12.55 -36.25 -13.59
C ARG A 69 12.00 -37.21 -14.64
N ASP A 70 11.44 -38.33 -14.18
CA ASP A 70 11.00 -39.45 -15.00
C ASP A 70 9.56 -39.26 -15.53
N LEU A 71 8.86 -38.19 -15.12
CA LEU A 71 7.57 -37.78 -15.69
C LEU A 71 7.70 -37.48 -17.19
N ASN A 72 7.08 -38.33 -18.00
CA ASN A 72 6.94 -38.15 -19.43
C ASN A 72 5.53 -37.65 -19.77
N PHE A 73 5.41 -36.37 -20.10
CA PHE A 73 4.13 -35.74 -20.48
C PHE A 73 3.64 -36.08 -21.90
N GLU A 74 4.43 -36.84 -22.67
CA GLU A 74 4.16 -37.12 -24.08
C GLU A 74 3.32 -38.39 -24.33
N LYS A 75 3.03 -39.21 -23.30
CA LYS A 75 2.28 -40.47 -23.47
C LYS A 75 0.79 -40.28 -23.09
N PRO A 76 -0.17 -40.44 -24.02
CA PRO A 76 -1.60 -40.16 -23.81
C PRO A 76 -2.37 -41.20 -22.95
N GLY A 77 -1.68 -42.05 -22.19
CA GLY A 77 -2.29 -43.15 -21.43
C GLY A 77 -2.09 -43.11 -19.91
N ASP A 78 -1.25 -42.21 -19.39
CA ASP A 78 -0.85 -42.19 -17.97
C ASP A 78 -0.72 -40.74 -17.46
N VAL A 79 -1.81 -39.98 -17.58
CA VAL A 79 -1.82 -38.55 -17.28
C VAL A 79 -1.86 -38.34 -15.76
N VAL A 80 -0.69 -38.14 -15.18
CA VAL A 80 -0.55 -37.72 -13.77
C VAL A 80 -1.29 -36.40 -13.55
N PRO A 81 -2.15 -36.28 -12.51
CA PRO A 81 -2.86 -35.04 -12.22
C PRO A 81 -1.88 -33.90 -11.92
N VAL A 82 -2.07 -32.76 -12.59
CA VAL A 82 -1.29 -31.52 -12.42
C VAL A 82 -1.17 -31.09 -10.95
N ASN A 83 -2.24 -31.28 -10.16
CA ASN A 83 -2.28 -30.95 -8.74
C ASN A 83 -1.28 -31.78 -7.90
N THR A 84 -1.03 -33.03 -8.30
CA THR A 84 -0.04 -33.88 -7.64
C THR A 84 1.35 -33.32 -7.88
N ILE A 85 1.64 -32.90 -9.11
CA ILE A 85 2.93 -32.29 -9.49
C ILE A 85 3.13 -30.97 -8.72
N ALA A 86 2.11 -30.11 -8.69
CA ALA A 86 2.16 -28.85 -7.96
C ALA A 86 2.40 -29.06 -6.45
N THR A 87 1.72 -30.05 -5.85
CA THR A 87 1.90 -30.40 -4.43
C THR A 87 3.31 -30.94 -4.16
N VAL A 88 3.83 -31.80 -5.04
CA VAL A 88 5.20 -32.31 -4.91
C VAL A 88 6.22 -31.19 -5.01
N LEU A 89 6.07 -30.27 -5.96
CA LEU A 89 6.93 -29.08 -6.06
C LEU A 89 6.85 -28.24 -4.79
N LYS A 90 5.65 -27.96 -4.29
CA LYS A 90 5.42 -27.21 -3.04
C LYS A 90 6.13 -27.86 -1.83
N CYS A 91 6.10 -29.18 -1.74
CA CYS A 91 6.83 -29.92 -0.71
C CYS A 91 8.35 -29.78 -0.88
N LEU A 92 8.86 -29.90 -2.11
CA LEU A 92 10.28 -29.77 -2.41
C LEU A 92 10.80 -28.32 -2.25
N THR A 93 9.95 -27.31 -2.43
CA THR A 93 10.26 -25.90 -2.13
C THR A 93 10.66 -25.72 -0.66
N LYS A 94 10.09 -26.52 0.25
CA LYS A 94 10.42 -26.48 1.69
C LYS A 94 11.60 -27.37 2.08
N ALA A 95 12.15 -28.15 1.15
CA ALA A 95 13.29 -29.02 1.46
C ALA A 95 14.55 -28.17 1.69
N PRO A 96 15.40 -28.49 2.67
CA PRO A 96 16.62 -27.71 2.94
C PRO A 96 17.72 -27.94 1.89
N ARG A 97 17.68 -29.07 1.18
CA ARG A 97 18.63 -29.44 0.13
C ARG A 97 17.91 -30.25 -0.94
N LEU A 98 18.37 -30.12 -2.19
CA LEU A 98 17.88 -30.89 -3.32
C LEU A 98 18.98 -31.75 -3.93
N PRO A 99 18.62 -32.88 -4.56
CA PRO A 99 19.58 -33.70 -5.30
C PRO A 99 20.14 -33.01 -6.52
N VAL A 100 21.33 -33.43 -6.93
CA VAL A 100 22.04 -32.95 -8.12
C VAL A 100 21.43 -33.60 -9.36
N ILE A 101 20.30 -33.03 -9.81
CA ILE A 101 19.64 -33.37 -11.08
C ILE A 101 19.40 -32.08 -11.87
N ASP A 102 19.11 -32.19 -13.16
CA ASP A 102 18.82 -31.03 -14.02
C ASP A 102 17.42 -30.45 -13.73
N TRP A 103 17.34 -29.72 -12.62
CA TRP A 103 16.12 -29.03 -12.19
C TRP A 103 15.63 -27.99 -13.20
N GLY A 104 16.54 -27.38 -13.97
CA GLY A 104 16.17 -26.43 -15.01
C GLY A 104 15.34 -27.08 -16.12
N VAL A 105 15.67 -28.32 -16.51
CA VAL A 105 14.85 -29.08 -17.48
C VAL A 105 13.51 -29.48 -16.88
N ILE A 106 13.47 -29.96 -15.64
CA ILE A 106 12.25 -30.39 -14.95
C ILE A 106 11.26 -29.21 -14.82
N VAL A 107 11.73 -28.07 -14.32
CA VAL A 107 10.89 -26.87 -14.15
C VAL A 107 10.40 -26.35 -15.50
N ARG A 108 11.27 -26.25 -16.52
CA ARG A 108 10.87 -25.82 -17.87
C ARG A 108 9.86 -26.78 -18.51
N ARG A 109 9.96 -28.08 -18.22
CA ARG A 109 8.97 -29.07 -18.66
C ARG A 109 7.63 -28.85 -17.97
N CYS A 110 7.62 -28.73 -16.64
CA CYS A 110 6.40 -28.47 -15.85
C CYS A 110 5.69 -27.17 -16.29
N MET A 111 6.46 -26.12 -16.58
CA MET A 111 5.94 -24.85 -17.11
C MET A 111 5.27 -24.96 -18.50
N LYS A 112 5.61 -25.98 -19.30
CA LYS A 112 5.07 -26.20 -20.67
C LYS A 112 3.84 -27.11 -20.71
N VAL A 113 3.54 -27.85 -19.64
CA VAL A 113 2.45 -28.85 -19.60
C VAL A 113 1.08 -28.21 -19.87
N GLU A 114 0.92 -26.92 -19.60
CA GLU A 114 -0.30 -26.15 -19.84
C GLU A 114 -0.69 -26.03 -21.33
N ALA A 115 0.26 -26.11 -22.27
CA ALA A 115 -0.02 -25.97 -23.69
C ALA A 115 -0.76 -27.19 -24.33
N HIS A 116 -0.93 -28.29 -23.57
CA HIS A 116 -1.45 -29.57 -24.09
C HIS A 116 -2.73 -30.05 -23.41
N ILE A 117 -3.32 -29.29 -22.47
CA ILE A 117 -4.56 -29.69 -21.77
C ILE A 117 -5.76 -28.98 -22.42
N PRO A 118 -6.63 -29.69 -23.17
CA PRO A 118 -7.82 -29.08 -23.74
C PRO A 118 -8.78 -28.62 -22.63
N HIS A 119 -9.33 -27.42 -22.79
CA HIS A 119 -10.30 -26.77 -21.89
C HIS A 119 -11.65 -27.51 -21.89
N THR A 120 -11.70 -28.73 -21.38
CA THR A 120 -12.94 -29.47 -21.17
C THR A 120 -12.83 -30.34 -19.93
N SER A 121 -13.10 -29.77 -18.75
CA SER A 121 -13.98 -30.42 -17.77
C SER A 121 -14.23 -29.51 -16.56
N SER A 122 -15.51 -29.40 -16.24
CA SER A 122 -16.06 -28.84 -15.03
C SER A 122 -15.63 -29.65 -13.81
N ASN A 123 -14.93 -29.01 -12.88
CA ASN A 123 -15.12 -29.04 -11.42
C ASN A 123 -13.80 -28.66 -10.76
N HIS A 124 -13.73 -27.42 -10.27
CA HIS A 124 -12.78 -26.88 -9.29
C HIS A 124 -11.33 -27.43 -9.34
N GLN A 125 -10.43 -26.78 -10.07
CA GLN A 125 -9.07 -26.40 -9.61
C GLN A 125 -8.16 -26.02 -10.78
N ASP A 126 -7.56 -24.83 -10.69
CA ASP A 126 -6.91 -24.14 -11.80
C ASP A 126 -5.49 -24.64 -12.11
N PRO A 127 -5.16 -24.94 -13.39
CA PRO A 127 -3.80 -25.28 -13.83
C PRO A 127 -2.76 -24.16 -13.63
N LYS A 128 -3.21 -22.92 -13.37
CA LYS A 128 -2.38 -21.75 -13.03
C LYS A 128 -1.47 -21.99 -11.81
N LEU A 129 -1.90 -22.82 -10.88
CA LEU A 129 -1.16 -23.13 -9.65
C LEU A 129 0.17 -23.84 -9.92
N LEU A 130 0.27 -24.69 -10.95
CA LEU A 130 1.52 -25.43 -11.21
C LEU A 130 2.66 -24.49 -11.60
N ARG A 131 2.36 -23.49 -12.43
CA ARG A 131 3.37 -22.52 -12.91
C ARG A 131 3.82 -21.59 -11.79
N GLU A 132 2.91 -21.21 -10.90
CA GLU A 132 3.24 -20.48 -9.67
C GLU A 132 4.14 -21.32 -8.75
N GLU A 133 3.79 -22.58 -8.49
CA GLU A 133 4.60 -23.47 -7.65
C GLU A 133 5.98 -23.77 -8.28
N CYS A 134 6.08 -23.84 -9.62
CA CYS A 134 7.36 -23.90 -10.34
C CYS A 134 8.22 -22.64 -10.07
N LEU A 135 7.59 -21.48 -10.03
CA LEU A 135 8.26 -20.21 -9.76
C LEU A 135 8.73 -20.12 -8.31
N TYR A 136 7.87 -20.46 -7.34
CA TYR A 136 8.24 -20.51 -5.92
C TYR A 136 9.36 -21.51 -5.66
N PHE A 137 9.30 -22.69 -6.27
CA PHE A 137 10.36 -23.67 -6.21
C PHE A 137 11.69 -23.12 -6.75
N SER A 138 11.63 -22.45 -7.91
CA SER A 138 12.83 -21.84 -8.52
C SER A 138 13.43 -20.76 -7.62
N LEU A 139 12.59 -19.90 -7.05
CA LEU A 139 13.01 -18.83 -6.13
C LEU A 139 13.57 -19.38 -4.81
N ALA A 140 13.09 -20.51 -4.31
CA ALA A 140 13.60 -21.07 -3.05
C ALA A 140 15.00 -21.71 -3.19
N HIS A 141 15.37 -22.18 -4.37
CA HIS A 141 16.56 -23.01 -4.59
C HIS A 141 17.59 -22.43 -5.55
N THR A 142 17.34 -21.24 -6.08
CA THR A 142 18.21 -20.57 -7.06
C THR A 142 19.61 -20.25 -6.51
N ASP A 143 19.76 -20.09 -5.19
CA ASP A 143 21.04 -19.84 -4.51
C ASP A 143 22.05 -20.99 -4.68
N HIS A 144 21.55 -22.21 -4.94
CA HIS A 144 22.34 -23.43 -4.97
C HIS A 144 22.31 -24.15 -6.32
N ILE A 145 21.42 -23.74 -7.23
CA ILE A 145 21.14 -24.45 -8.48
C ILE A 145 21.19 -23.47 -9.65
N SER A 146 22.34 -23.38 -10.31
CA SER A 146 22.59 -22.47 -11.43
C SER A 146 21.55 -22.56 -12.58
N PRO A 147 21.07 -23.75 -13.00
CA PRO A 147 20.02 -23.85 -14.01
C PRO A 147 18.69 -23.15 -13.64
N LEU A 148 18.36 -23.04 -12.34
CA LEU A 148 17.17 -22.32 -11.87
C LEU A 148 17.40 -20.81 -11.91
N LEU A 149 18.61 -20.34 -11.61
CA LEU A 149 18.97 -18.93 -11.77
C LEU A 149 18.87 -18.48 -13.23
N GLN A 150 19.41 -19.28 -14.17
CA GLN A 150 19.29 -19.00 -15.61
C GLN A 150 17.82 -18.98 -16.07
N PHE A 151 16.99 -19.86 -15.52
CA PHE A 151 15.57 -19.87 -15.79
C PHE A 151 14.86 -18.61 -15.27
N LEU A 152 15.19 -18.14 -14.06
CA LEU A 152 14.65 -16.88 -13.51
C LEU A 152 15.14 -15.66 -14.29
N ASP A 153 16.40 -15.63 -14.71
CA ASP A 153 16.96 -14.56 -15.55
C ASP A 153 16.19 -14.45 -16.88
N ASP A 154 15.98 -15.60 -17.53
CA ASP A 154 15.16 -15.73 -18.73
C ASP A 154 13.72 -15.20 -18.51
N LEU A 155 13.08 -15.54 -17.39
CA LEU A 155 11.71 -15.09 -17.09
C LEU A 155 11.61 -13.59 -16.81
N THR A 156 12.68 -12.99 -16.29
CA THR A 156 12.75 -11.57 -15.94
C THR A 156 13.28 -10.71 -17.09
N ASP A 157 13.64 -11.29 -18.23
CA ASP A 157 13.90 -10.51 -19.45
C ASP A 157 12.57 -9.92 -19.96
N LEU A 158 12.58 -8.61 -20.24
CA LEU A 158 11.39 -7.82 -20.56
C LEU A 158 10.42 -8.47 -21.58
N PRO A 159 10.85 -9.00 -22.74
CA PRO A 159 9.93 -9.62 -23.70
C PRO A 159 9.24 -10.88 -23.16
N ARG A 160 9.92 -11.65 -22.30
CA ARG A 160 9.33 -12.84 -21.67
C ARG A 160 8.43 -12.45 -20.51
N PHE A 161 8.88 -11.52 -19.67
CA PHE A 161 8.09 -10.98 -18.56
C PHE A 161 6.73 -10.45 -19.03
N ARG A 162 6.69 -9.70 -20.14
CA ARG A 162 5.45 -9.17 -20.75
C ARG A 162 4.42 -10.23 -21.13
N ARG A 163 4.86 -11.46 -21.44
CA ARG A 163 4.01 -12.58 -21.86
C ARG A 163 3.59 -13.48 -20.71
N LEU A 164 4.12 -13.26 -19.51
CA LEU A 164 3.75 -14.05 -18.34
C LEU A 164 2.35 -13.68 -17.87
N GLU A 165 1.70 -14.65 -17.22
CA GLU A 165 0.45 -14.42 -16.51
C GLU A 165 0.66 -13.42 -15.38
N MET A 166 -0.38 -12.62 -15.09
CA MET A 166 -0.36 -11.58 -14.07
C MET A 166 0.11 -12.09 -12.69
N ASN A 167 -0.31 -13.29 -12.28
CA ASN A 167 0.11 -13.86 -10.99
C ASN A 167 1.61 -14.13 -10.95
N MET A 168 2.19 -14.62 -12.06
CA MET A 168 3.63 -14.85 -12.16
C MET A 168 4.41 -13.54 -12.18
N GLN A 169 3.91 -12.52 -12.90
CA GLN A 169 4.48 -11.17 -12.88
C GLN A 169 4.49 -10.62 -11.45
N SER A 170 3.36 -10.73 -10.75
CA SER A 170 3.19 -10.31 -9.35
C SER A 170 4.21 -10.98 -8.41
N VAL A 171 4.37 -12.31 -8.50
CA VAL A 171 5.36 -13.04 -7.69
C VAL A 171 6.78 -12.58 -7.98
N LEU A 172 7.18 -12.45 -9.25
CA LEU A 172 8.51 -11.95 -9.61
C LEU A 172 8.78 -10.54 -9.04
N LEU A 173 7.79 -9.65 -9.11
CA LEU A 173 7.87 -8.31 -8.54
C LEU A 173 8.00 -8.35 -7.01
N GLN A 174 7.27 -9.22 -6.31
CA GLN A 174 7.31 -9.32 -4.85
C GLN A 174 8.64 -9.89 -4.32
N TYR A 175 9.32 -10.71 -5.13
CA TYR A 175 10.63 -11.33 -4.83
C TYR A 175 11.80 -10.57 -5.44
N LEU A 176 11.60 -9.32 -5.89
CA LEU A 176 12.62 -8.50 -6.52
C LEU A 176 13.92 -8.42 -5.70
N SER A 177 13.84 -8.18 -4.39
CA SER A 177 15.01 -8.14 -3.48
C SER A 177 15.87 -9.39 -3.54
N HIS A 178 15.24 -10.56 -3.58
CA HIS A 178 15.96 -11.83 -3.70
C HIS A 178 16.65 -11.97 -5.06
N LEU A 179 15.97 -11.59 -6.15
CA LEU A 179 16.56 -11.59 -7.50
C LEU A 179 17.75 -10.64 -7.60
N MET A 180 17.64 -9.44 -7.01
CA MET A 180 18.71 -8.43 -7.01
C MET A 180 19.99 -8.90 -6.31
N LYS A 181 19.88 -9.78 -5.31
CA LYS A 181 21.03 -10.38 -4.62
C LYS A 181 21.79 -11.41 -5.46
N LEU A 182 21.12 -12.00 -6.45
CA LEU A 182 21.65 -13.10 -7.24
C LEU A 182 22.17 -12.67 -8.61
N PHE A 183 21.57 -11.62 -9.16
CA PHE A 183 22.02 -11.06 -10.43
C PHE A 183 23.27 -10.19 -10.24
N SER A 184 24.10 -10.12 -11.29
CA SER A 184 25.19 -9.17 -11.33
C SER A 184 24.66 -7.74 -11.33
N ASP A 185 25.43 -6.78 -10.84
CA ASP A 185 25.02 -5.36 -10.77
C ASP A 185 24.53 -4.82 -12.12
N SER A 186 25.22 -5.19 -13.20
CA SER A 186 24.83 -4.84 -14.58
C SER A 186 23.46 -5.38 -14.98
N ARG A 187 23.13 -6.61 -14.55
CA ARG A 187 21.85 -7.25 -14.85
C ARG A 187 20.73 -6.70 -13.98
N SER A 188 21.00 -6.47 -12.70
CA SER A 188 20.09 -5.82 -11.75
C SER A 188 19.69 -4.42 -12.23
N LYS A 189 20.66 -3.62 -12.69
CA LYS A 189 20.43 -2.32 -13.34
C LYS A 189 19.49 -2.45 -14.55
N LYS A 190 19.80 -3.36 -15.48
CA LYS A 190 18.95 -3.60 -16.66
C LYS A 190 17.53 -3.98 -16.23
N LEU A 191 17.35 -4.81 -15.20
CA LEU A 191 16.03 -5.22 -14.73
C LEU A 191 15.22 -4.03 -14.17
N TYR A 192 15.83 -3.14 -13.39
CA TYR A 192 15.14 -1.92 -12.92
C TYR A 192 14.71 -1.00 -14.08
N ASP A 193 15.59 -0.81 -15.07
CA ASP A 193 15.28 -0.02 -16.26
C ASP A 193 14.13 -0.66 -17.07
N ASP A 194 14.19 -1.98 -17.28
CA ASP A 194 13.16 -2.76 -17.98
C ASP A 194 11.80 -2.68 -17.28
N LEU A 195 11.77 -2.77 -15.94
CA LEU A 195 10.55 -2.65 -15.14
C LEU A 195 9.97 -1.23 -15.22
N THR A 196 10.82 -0.20 -15.14
CA THR A 196 10.39 1.20 -15.30
C THR A 196 9.75 1.42 -16.67
N VAL A 197 10.36 0.88 -17.73
CA VAL A 197 9.81 0.93 -19.10
C VAL A 197 8.48 0.16 -19.18
N TYR A 198 8.38 -1.00 -18.51
CA TYR A 198 7.16 -1.81 -18.52
C TYR A 198 5.96 -1.09 -17.92
N PHE A 199 6.13 -0.40 -16.78
CA PHE A 199 5.04 0.30 -16.11
C PHE A 199 4.71 1.67 -16.72
N TYR A 200 5.71 2.37 -17.28
CA TYR A 200 5.55 3.75 -17.76
C TYR A 200 5.28 3.88 -19.26
N SER A 201 5.68 2.89 -20.08
CA SER A 201 5.54 2.99 -21.53
C SER A 201 4.07 2.93 -21.98
N LEU A 202 3.69 3.92 -22.80
CA LEU A 202 2.38 4.01 -23.47
C LEU A 202 2.10 2.85 -24.45
N SER A 203 3.11 2.04 -24.75
CA SER A 203 3.01 0.88 -25.65
C SER A 203 3.12 -0.47 -24.92
N SER A 204 3.07 -0.45 -23.58
CA SER A 204 3.22 -1.65 -22.77
C SER A 204 1.94 -2.48 -22.74
N SER A 205 2.09 -3.81 -22.79
CA SER A 205 0.99 -4.76 -22.56
C SER A 205 0.37 -4.63 -21.17
N TYR A 206 1.05 -3.97 -20.24
CA TYR A 206 0.50 -3.54 -18.96
C TYR A 206 -0.79 -2.70 -19.11
N LEU A 207 -0.91 -1.93 -20.19
CA LEU A 207 -2.10 -1.13 -20.48
C LEU A 207 -3.30 -1.95 -20.98
N ASP A 208 -3.13 -3.24 -21.24
CA ASP A 208 -4.25 -4.10 -21.61
C ASP A 208 -5.04 -4.58 -20.37
N TYR A 209 -4.44 -4.50 -19.18
CA TYR A 209 -5.07 -4.89 -17.91
C TYR A 209 -6.10 -3.87 -17.41
N SER A 210 -7.05 -4.33 -16.58
CA SER A 210 -8.00 -3.46 -15.87
C SER A 210 -7.29 -2.59 -14.80
N SER A 211 -7.94 -1.53 -14.32
CA SER A 211 -7.36 -0.65 -13.28
C SER A 211 -7.00 -1.40 -12.00
N GLU A 212 -7.87 -2.32 -11.55
CA GLU A 212 -7.64 -3.18 -10.38
C GLU A 212 -6.44 -4.12 -10.58
N GLN A 213 -6.36 -4.79 -11.73
CA GLN A 213 -5.24 -5.67 -12.07
C GLN A 213 -3.91 -4.91 -12.13
N ARG A 214 -3.92 -3.71 -12.70
CA ARG A 214 -2.76 -2.83 -12.72
C ARG A 214 -2.34 -2.43 -11.30
N SER A 215 -3.30 -2.10 -10.43
CA SER A 215 -3.04 -1.80 -9.03
C SER A 215 -2.43 -3.00 -8.28
N MET A 216 -2.90 -4.22 -8.53
CA MET A 216 -2.32 -5.44 -7.95
C MET A 216 -0.84 -5.62 -8.33
N LEU A 217 -0.48 -5.37 -9.60
CA LEU A 217 0.91 -5.43 -10.06
C LEU A 217 1.77 -4.34 -9.42
N ARG A 218 1.30 -3.09 -9.39
CA ARG A 218 2.00 -1.97 -8.75
C ARG A 218 2.19 -2.21 -7.25
N MET A 219 1.17 -2.70 -6.55
CA MET A 219 1.25 -3.10 -5.14
C MET A 219 2.34 -4.16 -4.91
N SER A 220 2.43 -5.15 -5.81
CA SER A 220 3.44 -6.21 -5.72
C SER A 220 4.84 -5.67 -5.97
N PHE A 221 4.97 -4.71 -6.88
CA PHE A 221 6.21 -3.99 -7.13
C PHE A 221 6.64 -3.14 -5.93
N TRP A 222 5.72 -2.39 -5.31
CA TRP A 222 5.94 -1.66 -4.06
C TRP A 222 6.46 -2.57 -2.95
N LYS A 223 5.85 -3.75 -2.76
CA LYS A 223 6.29 -4.74 -1.75
C LYS A 223 7.71 -5.26 -2.04
N GLY A 224 8.03 -5.51 -3.32
CA GLY A 224 9.36 -5.93 -3.75
C GLY A 224 10.43 -4.88 -3.46
N ILE A 225 10.18 -3.64 -3.88
CA ILE A 225 11.08 -2.51 -3.67
C ILE A 225 11.26 -2.21 -2.18
N CYS A 226 10.19 -2.26 -1.39
CA CYS A 226 10.28 -2.06 0.05
C CYS A 226 11.29 -3.01 0.68
N LYS A 227 11.30 -4.30 0.30
CA LYS A 227 12.32 -5.25 0.74
C LYS A 227 13.72 -4.89 0.24
N CYS A 228 13.87 -4.40 -0.99
CA CYS A 228 15.15 -3.91 -1.49
C CYS A 228 15.69 -2.77 -0.62
N LEU A 229 14.84 -1.81 -0.25
CA LEU A 229 15.22 -0.68 0.61
C LEU A 229 15.66 -1.13 2.01
N VAL A 230 14.93 -2.06 2.64
CA VAL A 230 15.30 -2.59 3.98
C VAL A 230 16.69 -3.22 3.96
N GLU A 231 17.05 -3.87 2.85
CA GLU A 231 18.32 -4.59 2.70
C GLU A 231 19.47 -3.71 2.20
N LEU A 232 19.18 -2.54 1.62
CA LEU A 232 20.18 -1.59 1.16
C LEU A 232 20.78 -0.81 2.34
N ILE A 233 22.08 -0.97 2.54
CA ILE A 233 22.79 -0.44 3.71
C ILE A 233 23.30 1.00 3.50
N SER A 234 23.41 1.49 2.24
CA SER A 234 23.99 2.81 1.95
C SER A 234 23.28 3.58 0.82
N GLU A 235 23.02 4.86 1.09
CA GLU A 235 22.49 5.87 0.15
C GLU A 235 23.43 6.15 -1.03
N GLU A 236 24.74 5.93 -0.86
CA GLU A 236 25.76 6.19 -1.88
C GLU A 236 25.91 5.04 -2.89
N SER A 237 25.14 3.96 -2.74
CA SER A 237 25.21 2.82 -3.64
C SER A 237 24.55 3.11 -4.99
N ASP A 238 25.19 2.70 -6.09
CA ASP A 238 24.59 2.75 -7.42
C ASP A 238 23.24 2.02 -7.44
N SER A 239 23.07 0.95 -6.65
CA SER A 239 21.81 0.21 -6.50
C SER A 239 20.66 1.08 -5.95
N PHE A 240 20.94 1.94 -4.97
CA PHE A 240 19.96 2.87 -4.42
C PHE A 240 19.44 3.86 -5.47
N SER A 241 20.30 4.33 -6.38
CA SER A 241 19.89 5.24 -7.47
C SER A 241 18.85 4.62 -8.42
N HIS A 242 18.91 3.32 -8.66
CA HIS A 242 17.94 2.61 -9.51
C HIS A 242 16.62 2.38 -8.77
N VAL A 243 16.70 2.00 -7.48
CA VAL A 243 15.52 1.88 -6.61
C VAL A 243 14.77 3.21 -6.51
N LYS A 244 15.49 4.32 -6.34
CA LYS A 244 14.94 5.68 -6.35
C LYS A 244 14.13 5.96 -7.61
N LYS A 245 14.68 5.69 -8.80
CA LYS A 245 13.96 5.86 -10.08
C LYS A 245 12.68 5.03 -10.15
N CYS A 246 12.71 3.79 -9.68
CA CYS A 246 11.51 2.94 -9.66
C CYS A 246 10.45 3.48 -8.71
N ILE A 247 10.83 4.00 -7.54
CA ILE A 247 9.91 4.61 -6.59
C ILE A 247 9.30 5.89 -7.18
N GLU A 248 10.12 6.76 -7.77
CA GLU A 248 9.65 7.96 -8.47
C GLU A 248 8.65 7.60 -9.57
N CYS A 249 8.95 6.59 -10.39
CA CYS A 249 8.04 6.07 -11.40
C CYS A 249 6.72 5.58 -10.80
N LEU A 250 6.76 4.72 -9.78
CA LEU A 250 5.55 4.21 -9.13
C LEU A 250 4.73 5.30 -8.44
N LEU A 251 5.39 6.33 -7.88
CA LEU A 251 4.73 7.46 -7.23
C LEU A 251 3.89 8.26 -8.24
N THR A 252 4.35 8.40 -9.49
CA THR A 252 3.55 9.04 -10.55
C THR A 252 2.29 8.26 -10.89
N LEU A 253 2.29 6.95 -10.67
CA LEU A 253 1.18 6.04 -10.98
C LEU A 253 0.17 5.87 -9.84
N LEU A 254 0.46 6.44 -8.65
CA LEU A 254 -0.52 6.51 -7.56
C LEU A 254 -1.58 7.56 -7.89
N ASN A 255 -2.81 7.09 -8.07
CA ASN A 255 -3.95 7.92 -8.42
C ASN A 255 -4.80 8.27 -7.19
N LEU A 256 -5.43 9.44 -7.30
CA LEU A 256 -6.49 9.92 -6.43
C LEU A 256 -7.81 9.94 -7.22
N CYS A 257 -8.90 9.58 -6.57
CA CYS A 257 -10.25 9.81 -7.05
C CYS A 257 -10.56 11.31 -7.09
N ASN A 258 -11.63 11.71 -7.79
CA ASN A 258 -12.05 13.11 -7.89
C ASN A 258 -12.38 13.75 -6.53
N ASP A 259 -12.83 12.94 -5.58
CA ASP A 259 -13.05 13.37 -4.20
C ASP A 259 -11.74 13.51 -3.41
N GLY A 260 -10.62 13.03 -3.93
CA GLY A 260 -9.28 13.01 -3.33
C GLY A 260 -8.96 11.76 -2.53
N GLN A 261 -9.82 10.75 -2.52
CA GLN A 261 -9.52 9.49 -1.85
C GLN A 261 -8.52 8.67 -2.69
N PRO A 262 -7.66 7.87 -2.06
CA PRO A 262 -6.91 6.85 -2.78
C PRO A 262 -7.83 5.98 -3.65
N GLU A 263 -7.55 5.87 -4.94
CA GLU A 263 -8.32 4.98 -5.83
C GLU A 263 -8.22 3.51 -5.36
N PHE A 264 -7.03 3.11 -4.91
CA PHE A 264 -6.75 1.77 -4.40
C PHE A 264 -6.02 1.83 -3.05
N MET A 265 -6.77 1.66 -1.96
CA MET A 265 -6.26 1.80 -0.59
C MET A 265 -5.10 0.83 -0.28
N ASP A 266 -5.18 -0.41 -0.77
CA ASP A 266 -4.13 -1.43 -0.54
C ASP A 266 -2.80 -1.08 -1.23
N GLU A 267 -2.86 -0.51 -2.43
CA GLU A 267 -1.67 -0.04 -3.13
C GLU A 267 -1.04 1.14 -2.40
N TRP A 268 -1.86 2.11 -2.00
CA TRP A 268 -1.40 3.24 -1.20
C TRP A 268 -0.78 2.79 0.12
N SER A 269 -1.38 1.82 0.80
CA SER A 269 -0.81 1.24 2.02
C SER A 269 0.55 0.58 1.78
N ALA A 270 0.72 -0.12 0.65
CA ALA A 270 2.01 -0.70 0.27
C ALA A 270 3.05 0.38 -0.06
N ALA A 271 2.65 1.45 -0.75
CA ALA A 271 3.51 2.60 -1.04
C ALA A 271 3.97 3.31 0.24
N ILE A 272 3.05 3.63 1.16
CA ILE A 272 3.39 4.26 2.44
C ILE A 272 4.35 3.39 3.25
N LYS A 273 4.12 2.06 3.33
CA LYS A 273 5.06 1.14 3.98
C LYS A 273 6.45 1.15 3.34
N CYS A 274 6.51 1.26 2.02
CA CYS A 274 7.78 1.38 1.30
C CYS A 274 8.50 2.69 1.65
N LEU A 275 7.76 3.80 1.65
CA LEU A 275 8.31 5.13 1.94
C LEU A 275 8.74 5.29 3.40
N MET A 276 8.11 4.60 4.35
CA MET A 276 8.56 4.61 5.75
C MET A 276 9.99 4.08 5.96
N VAL A 277 10.48 3.24 5.05
CA VAL A 277 11.83 2.66 5.13
C VAL A 277 12.86 3.55 4.41
N ALA A 278 12.41 4.46 3.55
CA ALA A 278 13.30 5.27 2.75
C ALA A 278 14.06 6.32 3.59
N PRO A 279 15.28 6.70 3.17
CA PRO A 279 16.03 7.79 3.78
C PRO A 279 15.27 9.12 3.87
N LYS A 280 15.31 9.75 5.04
CA LYS A 280 14.60 11.01 5.31
C LYS A 280 15.03 12.16 4.41
N SER A 281 16.34 12.34 4.24
CA SER A 281 16.94 13.37 3.36
C SER A 281 16.36 13.32 1.95
N TRP A 282 16.27 12.12 1.38
CA TRP A 282 15.72 11.91 0.05
C TRP A 282 14.20 12.07 0.00
N LEU A 283 13.47 11.56 0.99
CA LEU A 283 12.01 11.74 1.07
C LEU A 283 11.62 13.23 1.12
N ASP A 284 12.37 14.02 1.88
CA ASP A 284 12.13 15.46 2.02
C ASP A 284 12.22 16.15 0.67
N ASP A 285 13.28 15.85 -0.10
CA ASP A 285 13.50 16.36 -1.46
C ASP A 285 12.44 15.89 -2.45
N MET A 286 12.08 14.61 -2.42
CA MET A 286 11.11 14.03 -3.34
C MET A 286 9.68 14.57 -3.11
N LEU A 287 9.32 14.80 -1.84
CA LEU A 287 7.99 15.24 -1.46
C LEU A 287 7.86 16.76 -1.34
N GLN A 288 8.85 17.54 -1.82
CA GLN A 288 8.76 19.00 -1.78
C GLN A 288 7.50 19.49 -2.52
N VAL A 289 6.76 20.37 -1.85
CA VAL A 289 5.56 21.01 -2.37
C VAL A 289 5.90 22.47 -2.64
N HIS A 290 5.87 22.86 -3.92
CA HIS A 290 6.01 24.25 -4.32
C HIS A 290 4.67 24.99 -4.20
N ASN A 291 4.71 26.32 -4.17
CA ASN A 291 3.54 27.14 -3.90
C ASN A 291 2.41 26.88 -4.92
N THR A 292 1.20 26.61 -4.41
CA THR A 292 0.05 26.12 -5.20
C THR A 292 -0.77 27.22 -5.85
N ALA A 293 -0.49 28.48 -5.54
CA ALA A 293 -1.30 29.64 -5.91
C ALA A 293 -1.44 29.91 -7.43
N SER A 294 -0.67 29.22 -8.29
CA SER A 294 -0.72 29.40 -9.76
C SER A 294 -0.49 28.10 -10.54
N LEU A 295 -0.75 26.94 -9.94
CA LEU A 295 -0.47 25.63 -10.53
C LEU A 295 -1.58 25.20 -11.51
N GLY A 296 -1.22 24.45 -12.55
CA GLY A 296 -2.20 23.77 -13.40
C GLY A 296 -2.91 22.63 -12.65
N GLU A 297 -4.05 22.16 -13.18
CA GLU A 297 -4.87 21.11 -12.54
C GLU A 297 -4.07 19.82 -12.22
N GLY A 298 -3.18 19.40 -13.13
CA GLY A 298 -2.31 18.23 -12.89
C GLY A 298 -1.25 18.45 -11.81
N GLU A 299 -0.74 19.66 -11.66
CA GLU A 299 0.24 20.02 -10.63
C GLU A 299 -0.44 20.17 -9.25
N HIS A 300 -1.70 20.60 -9.23
CA HIS A 300 -2.53 20.65 -8.03
C HIS A 300 -2.78 19.25 -7.46
N VAL A 301 -3.12 18.27 -8.31
CA VAL A 301 -3.30 16.87 -7.88
C VAL A 301 -1.97 16.26 -7.38
N ASP A 302 -0.84 16.55 -8.04
CA ASP A 302 0.46 16.07 -7.56
C ASP A 302 0.85 16.67 -6.20
N ALA A 303 0.60 17.97 -6.00
CA ALA A 303 0.79 18.63 -4.73
C ALA A 303 -0.08 17.97 -3.63
N ALA A 304 -1.37 17.76 -3.90
CA ALA A 304 -2.27 17.10 -2.97
C ALA A 304 -1.77 15.70 -2.58
N LYS A 305 -1.37 14.89 -3.57
CA LYS A 305 -0.80 13.55 -3.36
C LYS A 305 0.42 13.59 -2.46
N LYS A 306 1.38 14.50 -2.71
CA LYS A 306 2.58 14.66 -1.87
C LYS A 306 2.23 15.04 -0.43
N ILE A 307 1.27 15.95 -0.23
CA ILE A 307 0.81 16.35 1.10
C ILE A 307 0.14 15.17 1.83
N ILE A 308 -0.73 14.42 1.16
CA ILE A 308 -1.39 13.23 1.73
C ILE A 308 -0.34 12.20 2.16
N ILE A 309 0.67 11.95 1.33
CA ILE A 309 1.76 11.02 1.66
C ILE A 309 2.52 11.51 2.89
N ARG A 310 2.89 12.79 2.95
CA ARG A 310 3.54 13.38 4.14
C ARG A 310 2.68 13.26 5.40
N ALA A 311 1.38 13.53 5.29
CA ALA A 311 0.45 13.41 6.40
C ALA A 311 0.37 11.98 6.94
N ARG A 312 0.27 10.98 6.05
CA ARG A 312 0.28 9.56 6.44
C ARG A 312 1.60 9.12 7.07
N LEU A 313 2.73 9.59 6.56
CA LEU A 313 4.04 9.34 7.17
C LEU A 313 4.18 9.98 8.56
N CYS A 314 3.56 11.15 8.78
CA CYS A 314 3.50 11.77 10.10
C CYS A 314 2.62 10.98 11.06
N SER A 315 1.43 10.55 10.61
CA SER A 315 0.48 9.77 11.45
C SER A 315 1.06 8.44 11.94
N THR A 316 1.98 7.85 11.17
CA THR A 316 2.67 6.60 11.50
C THR A 316 3.93 6.80 12.35
N GLY A 317 4.28 8.05 12.69
CA GLY A 317 5.43 8.40 13.53
C GLY A 317 6.79 8.34 12.83
N CYS A 318 6.83 8.15 11.50
CA CYS A 318 8.06 8.10 10.73
C CYS A 318 8.69 9.50 10.54
N VAL A 319 7.81 10.49 10.41
CA VAL A 319 8.12 11.89 10.11
C VAL A 319 7.56 12.81 11.19
N SER A 320 8.23 13.91 11.50
CA SER A 320 7.75 14.86 12.50
C SER A 320 6.55 15.65 11.97
N ALA A 321 5.48 15.76 12.76
CA ALA A 321 4.35 16.63 12.43
C ALA A 321 4.72 18.12 12.30
N LEU A 322 5.92 18.52 12.77
CA LEU A 322 6.48 19.85 12.53
C LEU A 322 6.77 20.12 11.05
N GLU A 323 7.09 19.09 10.26
CA GLU A 323 7.42 19.25 8.84
C GLU A 323 6.19 19.63 8.00
N LEU A 324 4.99 19.16 8.40
CA LEU A 324 3.73 19.65 7.85
C LEU A 324 3.53 21.15 8.16
N GLY A 325 4.11 21.64 9.26
CA GLY A 325 4.07 23.05 9.64
C GLY A 325 4.71 23.97 8.60
N ASN A 326 5.69 23.48 7.82
CA ASN A 326 6.36 24.27 6.78
C ASN A 326 5.45 24.55 5.58
N ILE A 327 4.43 23.71 5.36
CA ILE A 327 3.48 23.81 4.24
C ILE A 327 2.07 24.21 4.71
N LYS A 328 1.89 24.53 6.00
CA LYS A 328 0.59 24.84 6.62
C LYS A 328 -0.15 25.97 5.89
N THR A 329 0.56 27.04 5.53
CA THR A 329 -0.04 28.22 4.90
C THR A 329 -0.58 27.87 3.51
N THR A 330 0.16 27.07 2.74
CA THR A 330 -0.27 26.54 1.44
C THR A 330 -1.51 25.67 1.57
N ILE A 331 -1.53 24.75 2.56
CA ILE A 331 -2.67 23.86 2.82
C ILE A 331 -3.93 24.67 3.15
N LEU A 332 -3.81 25.63 4.07
CA LEU A 332 -4.92 26.39 4.64
C LEU A 332 -5.41 27.53 3.74
N SER A 333 -4.60 27.96 2.77
CA SER A 333 -4.95 29.06 1.86
C SER A 333 -5.46 28.60 0.49
N THR A 334 -5.41 27.30 0.20
CA THR A 334 -5.93 26.73 -1.05
C THR A 334 -7.42 26.37 -0.87
N PRO A 335 -8.29 26.58 -1.88
CA PRO A 335 -9.70 26.19 -1.78
C PRO A 335 -9.84 24.69 -1.46
N ALA A 336 -10.79 24.37 -0.58
CA ALA A 336 -11.04 23.00 -0.11
C ALA A 336 -11.98 22.21 -1.05
N ASP A 337 -11.77 22.30 -2.36
CA ASP A 337 -12.57 21.65 -3.39
C ASP A 337 -11.91 20.38 -3.95
N GLY A 338 -12.75 19.46 -4.44
CA GLY A 338 -12.34 18.17 -5.00
C GLY A 338 -11.33 17.44 -4.11
N VAL A 339 -10.14 17.21 -4.66
CA VAL A 339 -9.05 16.47 -4.01
C VAL A 339 -8.57 17.13 -2.71
N TRP A 340 -8.67 18.46 -2.60
CA TRP A 340 -8.09 19.21 -1.50
C TRP A 340 -8.83 19.00 -0.17
N TRP A 341 -10.10 18.59 -0.21
CA TRP A 341 -10.82 18.20 1.00
C TRP A 341 -10.11 17.06 1.73
N ASN A 342 -9.67 16.03 1.00
CA ASN A 342 -8.98 14.89 1.60
C ASN A 342 -7.57 15.23 2.07
N VAL A 343 -6.92 16.25 1.48
CA VAL A 343 -5.70 16.82 2.06
C VAL A 343 -5.97 17.32 3.48
N LEU A 344 -7.05 18.07 3.71
CA LEU A 344 -7.40 18.56 5.04
C LEU A 344 -7.70 17.42 6.02
N VAL A 345 -8.43 16.38 5.59
CA VAL A 345 -8.76 15.21 6.42
C VAL A 345 -7.51 14.44 6.86
N GLU A 346 -6.60 14.16 5.93
CA GLU A 346 -5.36 13.43 6.21
C GLU A 346 -4.42 14.25 7.11
N VAL A 347 -4.29 15.56 6.85
CA VAL A 347 -3.49 16.45 7.70
C VAL A 347 -4.09 16.58 9.09
N ALA A 348 -5.41 16.70 9.22
CA ALA A 348 -6.07 16.74 10.53
C ALA A 348 -5.84 15.44 11.31
N THR A 349 -5.86 14.28 10.64
CA THR A 349 -5.55 12.97 11.23
C THR A 349 -4.09 12.88 11.70
N ALA A 350 -3.16 13.43 10.93
CA ALA A 350 -1.76 13.51 11.30
C ALA A 350 -1.54 14.41 12.54
N VAL A 351 -2.17 15.58 12.58
CA VAL A 351 -2.11 16.52 13.72
C VAL A 351 -2.81 15.94 14.95
N TYR A 352 -3.93 15.22 14.77
CA TYR A 352 -4.61 14.51 15.85
C TYR A 352 -3.69 13.49 16.54
N SER A 353 -2.82 12.83 15.78
CA SER A 353 -1.87 11.85 16.30
C SER A 353 -0.62 12.48 16.95
N ALA A 354 -0.45 13.80 16.83
CA ALA A 354 0.71 14.52 17.33
C ALA A 354 0.56 15.00 18.80
N ASP A 355 1.64 15.55 19.35
CA ASP A 355 1.66 16.14 20.69
C ASP A 355 0.70 17.34 20.81
N ASN A 356 0.20 17.56 22.03
CA ASN A 356 -0.73 18.66 22.31
C ASN A 356 -0.14 20.04 21.96
N GLY A 357 1.18 20.23 22.09
CA GLY A 357 1.83 21.49 21.69
C GLY A 357 1.69 21.77 20.18
N ILE A 358 1.82 20.73 19.35
CA ILE A 358 1.66 20.85 17.89
C ILE A 358 0.19 21.13 17.56
N LYS A 359 -0.75 20.42 18.18
CA LYS A 359 -2.20 20.66 17.99
C LYS A 359 -2.60 22.10 18.32
N LYS A 360 -2.09 22.63 19.44
CA LYS A 360 -2.27 24.03 19.87
C LYS A 360 -1.78 25.01 18.82
N GLN A 361 -0.58 24.79 18.30
CA GLN A 361 0.02 25.63 17.28
C GLN A 361 -0.80 25.62 15.98
N TRP A 362 -1.16 24.42 15.49
CA TRP A 362 -1.97 24.27 14.29
C TRP A 362 -3.34 24.94 14.39
N LEU A 363 -3.99 24.87 15.55
CA LEU A 363 -5.26 25.54 15.80
C LEU A 363 -5.14 27.07 15.66
N LEU A 364 -4.16 27.67 16.34
CA LEU A 364 -3.94 29.11 16.30
C LEU A 364 -3.54 29.57 14.90
N ASP A 365 -2.60 28.85 14.28
CA ASP A 365 -2.11 29.17 12.93
C ASP A 365 -3.22 29.08 11.89
N ALA A 366 -4.14 28.11 12.03
CA ALA A 366 -5.29 27.98 11.14
C ALA A 366 -6.28 29.14 11.30
N LEU A 367 -6.57 29.56 12.54
CA LEU A 367 -7.41 30.75 12.79
C LEU A 367 -6.75 32.02 12.26
N ASP A 368 -5.44 32.19 12.47
CA ASP A 368 -4.68 33.34 11.94
C ASP A 368 -4.66 33.36 10.42
N THR A 369 -4.43 32.21 9.80
CA THR A 369 -4.49 32.09 8.34
C THR A 369 -5.88 32.41 7.83
N GLY A 370 -6.94 31.91 8.51
CA GLY A 370 -8.33 32.24 8.21
C GLY A 370 -8.63 33.74 8.24
N CYS A 371 -7.99 34.49 9.14
CA CYS A 371 -8.16 35.95 9.24
C CYS A 371 -7.56 36.72 8.06
N VAL A 372 -6.66 36.13 7.26
CA VAL A 372 -5.92 36.83 6.20
C VAL A 372 -6.14 36.21 4.81
N THR A 373 -6.37 34.91 4.72
CA THR A 373 -6.52 34.18 3.45
C THR A 373 -7.73 34.64 2.63
N ALA A 374 -7.66 34.46 1.31
CA ALA A 374 -8.77 34.67 0.40
C ALA A 374 -9.85 33.57 0.53
N HIS A 375 -9.50 32.40 1.08
CA HIS A 375 -10.39 31.23 1.25
C HIS A 375 -10.59 30.87 2.73
N PRO A 376 -11.28 31.71 3.52
CA PRO A 376 -11.44 31.49 4.96
C PRO A 376 -12.21 30.20 5.28
N SER A 377 -13.04 29.70 4.36
CA SER A 377 -13.77 28.44 4.58
C SER A 377 -12.85 27.24 4.70
N THR A 378 -11.72 27.19 3.98
CA THR A 378 -10.71 26.12 4.08
C THR A 378 -10.14 26.06 5.49
N ALA A 379 -9.72 27.21 6.03
CA ALA A 379 -9.19 27.29 7.38
C ALA A 379 -10.22 26.86 8.43
N LEU A 380 -11.48 27.32 8.30
CA LEU A 380 -12.56 26.92 9.19
C LEU A 380 -12.89 25.44 9.12
N ARG A 381 -12.91 24.85 7.91
CA ARG A 381 -13.10 23.42 7.70
C ARG A 381 -12.00 22.61 8.39
N PHE A 382 -10.74 23.03 8.28
CA PHE A 382 -9.64 22.38 8.97
C PHE A 382 -9.76 22.49 10.50
N VAL A 383 -10.08 23.68 11.02
CA VAL A 383 -10.29 23.88 12.46
C VAL A 383 -11.45 23.01 12.97
N GLY A 384 -12.54 22.92 12.21
CA GLY A 384 -13.66 22.03 12.51
C GLY A 384 -13.26 20.56 12.52
N LEU A 385 -12.44 20.08 11.56
CA LEU A 385 -11.91 18.71 11.56
C LEU A 385 -11.04 18.44 12.79
N LEU A 386 -10.17 19.37 13.17
CA LEU A 386 -9.30 19.24 14.34
C LEU A 386 -10.11 19.21 15.65
N CYS A 387 -11.09 20.11 15.79
CA CYS A 387 -11.96 20.15 16.96
C CYS A 387 -12.85 18.90 17.02
N GLY A 388 -13.42 18.49 15.89
CA GLY A 388 -14.26 17.31 15.75
C GLY A 388 -13.52 16.02 16.13
N SER A 389 -12.30 15.84 15.62
CA SER A 389 -11.45 14.67 15.94
C SER A 389 -11.01 14.63 17.41
N CYS A 390 -10.89 15.77 18.08
CA CYS A 390 -10.42 15.86 19.46
C CYS A 390 -11.53 16.01 20.51
N CYS A 391 -12.79 16.14 20.11
CA CYS A 391 -13.91 16.31 21.05
C CYS A 391 -14.59 14.99 21.41
N ILE A 392 -15.41 15.03 22.47
CA ILE A 392 -16.13 13.85 22.98
C ILE A 392 -17.16 13.28 21.98
N TYR A 393 -17.59 14.09 21.01
CA TYR A 393 -18.61 13.71 20.03
C TYR A 393 -18.05 13.01 18.80
N MET A 394 -16.72 12.85 18.68
CA MET A 394 -16.02 12.27 17.53
C MET A 394 -16.74 11.04 16.90
N PRO A 395 -17.20 10.02 17.67
CA PRO A 395 -17.82 8.83 17.08
C PRO A 395 -19.15 9.09 16.34
N LEU A 396 -19.77 10.25 16.57
CA LEU A 396 -21.07 10.64 16.02
C LEU A 396 -20.96 11.63 14.85
N LEU A 397 -19.77 12.19 14.60
CA LEU A 397 -19.57 13.24 13.60
C LEU A 397 -19.44 12.64 12.20
N ILE A 398 -20.07 13.30 11.24
CA ILE A 398 -19.97 12.95 9.82
C ILE A 398 -18.90 13.83 9.18
N VAL A 399 -17.86 13.20 8.63
CA VAL A 399 -16.74 13.89 7.99
C VAL A 399 -17.13 14.31 6.56
N ASN A 400 -17.75 15.48 6.43
CA ASN A 400 -18.11 16.12 5.16
C ASN A 400 -17.86 17.65 5.26
N PRO A 401 -17.43 18.33 4.17
CA PRO A 401 -17.17 19.77 4.17
C PRO A 401 -18.23 20.65 4.84
N THR A 402 -19.51 20.33 4.68
CA THR A 402 -20.61 21.14 5.24
C THR A 402 -20.92 20.76 6.68
N ASN A 403 -20.97 19.46 6.99
CA ASN A 403 -21.31 18.98 8.33
C ASN A 403 -20.26 19.39 9.36
N VAL A 404 -18.98 19.37 8.99
CA VAL A 404 -17.89 19.82 9.87
C VAL A 404 -18.07 21.28 10.29
N LEU A 405 -18.61 22.12 9.41
CA LEU A 405 -18.92 23.51 9.72
C LEU A 405 -20.22 23.65 10.53
N SER A 406 -21.26 22.88 10.21
CA SER A 406 -22.53 22.92 10.98
C SER A 406 -22.34 22.45 12.42
N ASP A 407 -21.45 21.49 12.64
CA ASP A 407 -21.14 20.94 13.95
C ASP A 407 -20.14 21.83 14.72
N PHE A 408 -19.57 22.85 14.08
CA PHE A 408 -18.54 23.71 14.67
C PHE A 408 -18.95 24.43 15.97
N PRO A 409 -20.18 24.98 16.08
CA PRO A 409 -20.66 25.60 17.32
C PRO A 409 -20.73 24.65 18.51
N VAL A 410 -20.73 23.33 18.28
CA VAL A 410 -20.77 22.30 19.34
C VAL A 410 -19.38 21.69 19.57
N THR A 411 -18.63 21.42 18.50
CA THR A 411 -17.33 20.76 18.56
C THR A 411 -16.24 21.66 19.14
N LEU A 412 -16.21 22.95 18.80
CA LEU A 412 -15.20 23.88 19.32
C LEU A 412 -15.32 24.11 20.84
N PRO A 413 -16.49 24.46 21.42
CA PRO A 413 -16.59 24.62 22.88
C PRO A 413 -16.30 23.33 23.63
N SER A 414 -16.78 22.20 23.10
CA SER A 414 -16.49 20.86 23.66
C SER A 414 -14.98 20.57 23.69
N PHE A 415 -14.29 20.87 22.58
CA PHE A 415 -12.84 20.75 22.49
C PHE A 415 -12.12 21.66 23.50
N LEU A 416 -12.54 22.92 23.61
CA LEU A 416 -11.95 23.89 24.53
C LEU A 416 -12.22 23.55 26.00
N SER A 417 -13.31 22.85 26.34
CA SER A 417 -13.69 22.53 27.73
C SER A 417 -12.66 21.71 28.52
N SER A 418 -11.72 21.05 27.84
CA SER A 418 -10.62 20.33 28.49
C SER A 418 -9.58 21.31 29.08
N SER A 419 -9.03 20.96 30.24
CA SER A 419 -7.98 21.75 30.93
C SER A 419 -6.67 21.82 30.14
N ILE A 420 -6.52 20.98 29.11
CA ILE A 420 -5.37 21.02 28.20
C ILE A 420 -5.29 22.37 27.47
N TRP A 421 -6.41 23.07 27.29
CA TRP A 421 -6.53 24.27 26.45
C TRP A 421 -6.71 25.59 27.22
N ASP A 422 -6.67 25.56 28.56
CA ASP A 422 -6.99 26.71 29.41
C ASP A 422 -6.16 27.97 29.08
N ASP A 423 -4.89 27.78 28.72
CA ASP A 423 -3.94 28.83 28.33
C ASP A 423 -4.28 29.51 27.00
N LEU A 424 -5.12 28.90 26.17
CA LEU A 424 -5.40 29.33 24.80
C LEU A 424 -6.84 29.75 24.55
N ARG A 425 -7.78 29.44 25.44
CA ARG A 425 -9.22 29.71 25.23
C ARG A 425 -9.50 31.15 24.82
N ASN A 426 -8.93 32.11 25.56
CA ASN A 426 -9.13 33.54 25.29
C ASN A 426 -8.51 33.93 23.94
N SER A 427 -7.31 33.42 23.61
CA SER A 427 -6.68 33.70 22.32
C SER A 427 -7.46 33.11 21.15
N VAL A 428 -8.04 31.92 21.32
CA VAL A 428 -8.88 31.26 20.31
C VAL A 428 -10.17 32.05 20.12
N ALA A 429 -10.85 32.43 21.20
CA ALA A 429 -12.06 33.23 21.16
C ALA A 429 -11.81 34.59 20.47
N ASP A 430 -10.69 35.25 20.79
CA ASP A 430 -10.32 36.53 20.17
C ASP A 430 -10.07 36.43 18.66
N LYS A 431 -9.36 35.39 18.20
CA LYS A 431 -9.13 35.15 16.77
C LYS A 431 -10.41 34.76 16.06
N LEU A 432 -11.24 33.93 16.68
CA LEU A 432 -12.56 33.55 16.16
C LEU A 432 -13.46 34.78 16.00
N TRP A 433 -13.45 35.70 16.96
CA TRP A 433 -14.17 36.97 16.88
C TRP A 433 -13.69 37.82 15.69
N LEU A 434 -12.37 37.96 15.51
CA LEU A 434 -11.82 38.73 14.40
C LEU A 434 -12.21 38.13 13.03
N LEU A 435 -12.17 36.81 12.91
CA LEU A 435 -12.62 36.09 11.73
C LEU A 435 -14.14 36.26 11.50
N THR A 436 -14.93 36.23 12.57
CA THR A 436 -16.38 36.45 12.53
C THR A 436 -16.72 37.83 11.99
N ILE A 437 -16.06 38.88 12.49
CA ILE A 437 -16.27 40.24 11.99
C ILE A 437 -15.91 40.32 10.51
N ARG A 438 -14.75 39.80 10.09
CA ARG A 438 -14.32 39.81 8.69
C ARG A 438 -15.35 39.18 7.76
N ILE A 439 -15.80 37.96 8.05
CA ILE A 439 -16.76 37.24 7.21
C ILE A 439 -18.14 37.87 7.28
N TYR A 440 -18.59 38.31 8.46
CA TYR A 440 -19.90 38.94 8.63
C TYR A 440 -19.98 40.26 7.85
N THR A 441 -18.97 41.12 7.94
CA THR A 441 -18.95 42.39 7.19
C THR A 441 -18.96 42.16 5.68
N TRP A 442 -18.26 41.13 5.22
CA TRP A 442 -18.24 40.77 3.81
C TRP A 442 -19.58 40.18 3.34
N ALA A 443 -20.19 39.29 4.12
CA ALA A 443 -21.51 38.74 3.83
C ALA A 443 -22.61 39.83 3.81
N GLU A 444 -22.56 40.77 4.75
CA GLU A 444 -23.47 41.91 4.81
C GLU A 444 -23.34 42.80 3.55
N GLN A 445 -22.12 43.10 3.11
CA GLN A 445 -21.87 43.84 1.86
C GLN A 445 -22.46 43.12 0.63
N LEU A 446 -22.28 41.80 0.54
CA LEU A 446 -22.85 40.98 -0.55
C LEU A 446 -24.39 41.05 -0.55
N THR A 447 -25.04 40.96 0.61
CA THR A 447 -26.51 41.06 0.69
C THR A 447 -27.05 42.43 0.32
N ARG A 448 -26.28 43.51 0.55
CA ARG A 448 -26.67 44.89 0.22
C ARG A 448 -26.38 45.27 -1.24
N GLY A 449 -25.65 44.45 -1.99
CA GLY A 449 -25.26 44.75 -3.37
C GLY A 449 -24.31 45.95 -3.51
N GLU A 450 -23.62 46.32 -2.43
CA GLU A 450 -22.62 47.39 -2.43
C GLU A 450 -21.31 46.87 -3.06
N GLY A 451 -20.67 47.65 -3.94
CA GLY A 451 -19.45 47.24 -4.61
C GLY A 451 -18.33 46.89 -3.62
N LEU A 452 -17.70 45.72 -3.80
CA LEU A 452 -16.66 45.19 -2.92
C LEU A 452 -15.54 46.22 -2.70
N SER A 453 -15.44 46.75 -1.47
CA SER A 453 -14.34 47.64 -1.10
C SER A 453 -13.02 46.85 -1.04
N CYS A 454 -11.98 47.41 -1.65
CA CYS A 454 -10.69 46.80 -2.02
C CYS A 454 -9.76 46.34 -0.87
N TYR A 455 -10.24 46.20 0.37
CA TYR A 455 -9.34 46.16 1.54
C TYR A 455 -9.19 44.80 2.25
N ASP A 456 -10.02 43.78 1.99
CA ASP A 456 -9.89 42.45 2.62
C ASP A 456 -10.42 41.32 1.72
N HIS A 457 -9.82 41.11 0.54
CA HIS A 457 -10.36 40.26 -0.52
C HIS A 457 -10.51 38.77 -0.14
N ILE A 458 -11.68 38.41 0.38
CA ILE A 458 -12.23 37.06 0.28
C ILE A 458 -12.58 36.80 -1.19
N HIS A 459 -12.18 35.65 -1.72
CA HIS A 459 -12.38 35.30 -3.12
C HIS A 459 -13.87 35.12 -3.44
N GLU A 460 -14.30 35.49 -4.64
CA GLU A 460 -15.73 35.44 -5.05
C GLU A 460 -16.32 34.02 -5.00
N SER A 461 -15.50 32.97 -5.14
CA SER A 461 -15.94 31.57 -5.02
C SER A 461 -16.52 31.21 -3.64
N GLU A 462 -16.28 32.03 -2.62
CA GLU A 462 -16.83 31.84 -1.27
C GLU A 462 -18.25 32.41 -1.13
N ALA A 463 -18.72 33.22 -2.10
CA ALA A 463 -19.93 34.04 -1.97
C ALA A 463 -21.18 33.19 -1.68
N ASP A 464 -21.27 32.01 -2.30
CA ASP A 464 -22.38 31.07 -2.12
C ASP A 464 -22.52 30.60 -0.66
N ASN A 465 -21.42 30.56 0.10
CA ASN A 465 -21.40 30.11 1.49
C ASN A 465 -21.34 31.27 2.49
N ALA A 466 -21.33 32.53 2.05
CA ALA A 466 -21.08 33.70 2.89
C ALA A 466 -22.04 33.80 4.09
N THR A 467 -23.35 33.74 3.82
CA THR A 467 -24.39 33.81 4.86
C THR A 467 -24.31 32.63 5.83
N PHE A 468 -24.08 31.42 5.31
CA PHE A 468 -23.92 30.22 6.14
C PHE A 468 -22.72 30.35 7.08
N LEU A 469 -21.55 30.76 6.55
CA LEU A 469 -20.33 30.94 7.34
C LEU A 469 -20.49 32.03 8.41
N ALA A 470 -21.13 33.16 8.07
CA ALA A 470 -21.38 34.25 9.01
C ALA A 470 -22.29 33.80 10.16
N ASN A 471 -23.40 33.14 9.87
CA ASN A 471 -24.35 32.65 10.88
C ASN A 471 -23.75 31.54 11.75
N MET A 472 -22.96 30.64 11.15
CA MET A 472 -22.24 29.58 11.86
C MET A 472 -21.19 30.16 12.81
N LEU A 473 -20.39 31.13 12.35
CA LEU A 473 -19.37 31.80 13.17
C LEU A 473 -19.97 32.61 14.31
N ARG A 474 -21.08 33.32 14.06
CA ARG A 474 -21.86 34.00 15.10
C ARG A 474 -22.32 33.01 16.17
N SER A 475 -22.93 31.89 15.77
CA SER A 475 -23.38 30.85 16.69
C SER A 475 -22.22 30.25 17.49
N THR A 476 -21.06 30.06 16.85
CA THR A 476 -19.86 29.56 17.51
C THR A 476 -19.31 30.57 18.51
N CYS A 477 -19.26 31.87 18.16
CA CYS A 477 -18.85 32.94 19.08
C CYS A 477 -19.76 33.03 20.30
N ILE A 478 -21.07 32.85 20.13
CA ILE A 478 -22.03 32.81 21.24
C ILE A 478 -21.70 31.62 22.17
N ALA A 479 -21.37 30.47 21.61
CA ALA A 479 -21.04 29.29 22.40
C ALA A 479 -19.71 29.40 23.17
N VAL A 480 -18.85 30.36 22.84
CA VAL A 480 -17.58 30.65 23.55
C VAL A 480 -17.58 32.05 24.19
N GLU A 481 -18.76 32.66 24.38
CA GLU A 481 -18.90 34.05 24.83
C GLU A 481 -18.17 34.34 26.15
N ASP A 482 -18.16 33.37 27.08
CA ASP A 482 -17.50 33.47 28.40
C ASP A 482 -15.99 33.74 28.31
N HIS A 483 -15.37 33.53 27.14
CA HIS A 483 -13.94 33.75 26.89
C HIS A 483 -13.65 35.06 26.15
N LEU A 484 -14.69 35.80 25.74
CA LEU A 484 -14.55 37.10 25.09
C LEU A 484 -14.54 38.24 26.11
N ALA A 485 -13.85 39.33 25.78
CA ALA A 485 -13.92 40.56 26.55
C ALA A 485 -15.32 41.20 26.48
N ALA A 486 -15.74 41.89 27.55
CA ALA A 486 -17.10 42.42 27.69
C ALA A 486 -17.53 43.37 26.54
N ASP A 487 -16.59 44.11 25.94
CA ASP A 487 -16.86 44.97 24.79
C ASP A 487 -17.22 44.17 23.53
N LYS A 488 -16.61 42.99 23.36
CA LYS A 488 -16.90 42.06 22.25
C LYS A 488 -18.20 41.31 22.48
N GLN A 489 -18.51 40.92 23.72
CA GLN A 489 -19.79 40.31 24.09
C GLN A 489 -20.97 41.22 23.74
N LEU A 490 -20.87 42.51 24.09
CA LEU A 490 -21.90 43.50 23.73
C LEU A 490 -22.06 43.66 22.22
N LYS A 491 -20.97 43.63 21.45
CA LYS A 491 -21.03 43.71 19.98
C LYS A 491 -21.64 42.43 19.39
N LEU A 492 -21.30 41.26 19.92
CA LEU A 492 -21.85 39.98 19.49
C LEU A 492 -23.37 39.92 19.70
N ALA A 493 -23.86 40.43 20.83
CA ALA A 493 -25.30 40.51 21.12
C ALA A 493 -26.07 41.40 20.13
N ASN A 494 -25.40 42.37 19.51
CA ASN A 494 -25.98 43.28 18.51
C ASN A 494 -25.90 42.73 17.07
N LEU A 495 -25.17 41.65 16.82
CA LEU A 495 -25.15 41.02 15.49
C LEU A 495 -26.45 40.22 15.30
N GLU A 496 -27.19 40.53 14.25
CA GLU A 496 -28.37 39.77 13.83
C GLU A 496 -27.96 38.56 12.98
N ALA A 497 -28.88 37.61 12.77
CA ALA A 497 -28.64 36.55 11.79
C ALA A 497 -28.88 37.12 10.38
N LEU A 498 -27.96 36.82 9.45
CA LEU A 498 -28.05 37.25 8.05
C LEU A 498 -28.92 36.31 7.21
#